data_AF-A0A4R8QHX1-F1
#
_entry.id   AF-A0A4R8QHX1-F1
#
_cell.length_a   1.000
_cell.length_b   1.000
_cell.length_c   1.000
_cell.angle_alpha   90.00
_cell.angle_beta   90.00
_cell.angle_gamma   90.00
#
_symmetry.space_group_name_H-M   'P 1'
#
loop_
_entity.id
_entity.type
_entity.pdbx_description
1 polymer ?
#
loop_
_entity_poly.entity_id
_entity_poly.type
_entity_poly.pdbx_seq_one_letter_code
_entity_poly.pdbx_strand_id
1 'polypeptide(L)'
;MHWQTLWLLCFVGLVHCAAVEPSLLHKRSRKEHIGIVAGNSGRNSEYFCDSSQAATIEKSILWMNRYAASAYNFLYEDDSEKTAAFIGWFGVSNMNKATYIRREIYDPIYELGSEAKYYVADLEDLDDTLVIGCGNLRNTEDCRKRGTAFVAKKLTNTIVACPYYFSNNGAVASDAGEQQSVTTWRSQRTLVPAAGFALLHEVTHITAVVDDFEYWTDGLASQDHAYEPSECIKLPDLRQINNAQNYALFALDVRVNPEYAGKQVDMDGDDDDKWQFAVRWLRNGVGGRKEQP
;
A
#
# COMPACT_ATOMS: atom_id res chain seq x y z
N MET A 1 -31.99 -19.39 80.12
CA MET A 1 -30.76 -19.00 80.85
C MET A 1 -29.61 -18.95 79.86
N HIS A 2 -28.91 -17.82 79.86
CA HIS A 2 -27.59 -17.53 79.29
C HIS A 2 -27.28 -17.71 77.79
N TRP A 3 -27.13 -16.53 77.17
CA TRP A 3 -26.16 -16.15 76.14
C TRP A 3 -24.84 -16.93 76.15
N GLN A 4 -24.32 -17.24 74.96
CA GLN A 4 -23.00 -16.76 74.54
C GLN A 4 -22.87 -16.74 73.00
N THR A 5 -22.46 -15.58 72.52
CA THR A 5 -22.11 -15.15 71.16
C THR A 5 -20.87 -15.84 70.61
N LEU A 6 -20.85 -16.17 69.31
CA LEU A 6 -19.63 -16.09 68.51
C LEU A 6 -19.93 -15.71 67.05
N TRP A 7 -18.95 -15.00 66.48
CA TRP A 7 -19.02 -14.05 65.39
C TRP A 7 -18.76 -14.65 64.00
N LEU A 8 -19.44 -14.07 63.00
CA LEU A 8 -18.98 -13.64 61.67
C LEU A 8 -18.13 -14.60 60.78
N LEU A 9 -18.64 -14.89 59.57
CA LEU A 9 -18.12 -14.35 58.29
C LEU A 9 -18.80 -15.03 57.08
N CYS A 10 -19.60 -14.27 56.33
CA CYS A 10 -20.04 -14.61 54.98
C CYS A 10 -18.84 -14.53 54.02
N PHE A 11 -18.41 -15.67 53.46
CA PHE A 11 -17.61 -15.70 52.25
C PHE A 11 -18.51 -16.06 51.07
N VAL A 12 -18.97 -15.04 50.34
CA VAL A 12 -19.52 -15.20 48.99
C VAL A 12 -18.32 -15.20 48.05
N GLY A 13 -17.78 -16.39 47.77
CA GLY A 13 -16.81 -16.59 46.71
C GLY A 13 -17.50 -16.54 45.35
N LEU A 14 -17.46 -15.38 44.71
CA LEU A 14 -17.78 -15.21 43.29
C LEU A 14 -16.81 -16.04 42.46
N VAL A 15 -17.27 -17.16 41.92
CA VAL A 15 -16.56 -17.92 40.88
C VAL A 15 -16.64 -17.11 39.59
N HIS A 16 -15.61 -16.28 39.34
CA HIS A 16 -15.32 -15.78 38.01
C HIS A 16 -14.74 -16.95 37.21
N CYS A 17 -15.57 -17.62 36.42
CA CYS A 17 -15.06 -18.39 35.29
C CYS A 17 -14.43 -17.39 34.32
N ALA A 18 -13.10 -17.35 34.35
CA ALA A 18 -12.28 -16.67 33.36
C ALA A 18 -12.72 -17.16 31.97
N ALA A 19 -13.39 -16.28 31.22
CA ALA A 19 -13.36 -16.36 29.78
C ALA A 19 -11.88 -16.25 29.42
N VAL A 20 -11.31 -17.34 28.91
CA VAL A 20 -10.01 -17.32 28.25
C VAL A 20 -10.22 -16.41 27.05
N GLU A 21 -9.78 -15.15 27.15
CA GLU A 21 -9.65 -14.28 26.00
C GLU A 21 -8.82 -15.04 24.95
N PRO A 22 -9.30 -15.13 23.69
CA PRO A 22 -8.42 -15.60 22.64
C PRO A 22 -7.24 -14.64 22.63
N SER A 23 -6.05 -15.21 22.80
CA SER A 23 -4.77 -14.52 22.83
C SER A 23 -4.79 -13.34 21.87
N LEU A 24 -4.66 -12.13 22.42
CA LEU A 24 -4.12 -10.97 21.72
C LEU A 24 -2.79 -11.43 21.10
N LEU A 25 -2.86 -11.87 19.85
CA LEU A 25 -1.72 -11.86 18.95
C LEU A 25 -1.18 -10.44 19.06
N HIS A 26 0.05 -10.33 19.58
CA HIS A 26 0.77 -9.09 19.74
C HIS A 26 0.54 -8.24 18.49
N LYS A 27 -0.19 -7.11 18.62
CA LYS A 27 -0.34 -6.17 17.52
C LYS A 27 1.09 -5.82 17.11
N ARG A 28 1.51 -6.26 15.92
CA ARG A 28 2.86 -5.97 15.43
C ARG A 28 3.02 -4.45 15.48
N SER A 29 4.17 -4.00 15.97
CA SER A 29 4.48 -2.57 16.01
C SER A 29 4.25 -2.00 14.61
N ARG A 30 3.29 -1.07 14.50
CA ARG A 30 2.96 -0.42 13.23
C ARG A 30 4.19 0.36 12.78
N LYS A 31 4.57 0.24 11.51
CA LYS A 31 5.65 1.08 10.98
C LYS A 31 5.15 2.53 10.93
N GLU A 32 5.90 3.43 11.53
CA GLU A 32 5.62 4.88 11.57
C GLU A 32 6.70 5.67 10.83
N HIS A 33 7.84 5.06 10.53
CA HIS A 33 9.00 5.70 9.93
C HIS A 33 9.58 4.86 8.80
N ILE A 34 10.39 5.51 7.95
CA ILE A 34 11.19 4.83 6.93
C ILE A 34 12.67 5.03 7.23
N GLY A 35 13.42 3.93 7.19
CA GLY A 35 14.88 3.91 7.31
C GLY A 35 15.52 3.41 6.02
N ILE A 36 16.69 3.93 5.66
CA ILE A 36 17.48 3.44 4.53
C ILE A 36 18.78 2.83 5.05
N VAL A 37 19.17 1.66 4.53
CA VAL A 37 20.49 1.06 4.85
C VAL A 37 21.59 1.87 4.16
N ALA A 38 22.03 2.96 4.78
CA ALA A 38 22.96 3.92 4.18
C ALA A 38 23.87 4.58 5.22
N GLY A 39 24.68 5.54 4.76
CA GLY A 39 25.59 6.31 5.61
C GLY A 39 26.62 5.46 6.37
N ASN A 40 27.20 6.05 7.41
CA ASN A 40 28.22 5.38 8.22
C ASN A 40 27.69 4.14 8.97
N SER A 41 26.39 4.15 9.30
CA SER A 41 25.69 3.05 9.98
C SER A 41 25.62 1.81 9.08
N GLY A 42 25.17 1.99 7.84
CA GLY A 42 24.92 0.89 6.89
C GLY A 42 26.14 0.39 6.13
N ARG A 43 27.30 1.06 6.23
CA ARG A 43 28.46 0.83 5.35
C ARG A 43 28.99 -0.62 5.27
N ASN A 44 28.67 -1.45 6.26
CA ASN A 44 29.10 -2.85 6.33
C ASN A 44 27.99 -3.84 5.93
N SER A 45 26.76 -3.37 5.67
CA SER A 45 25.66 -4.22 5.24
C SER A 45 25.83 -4.66 3.80
N GLU A 46 25.41 -5.89 3.50
CA GLU A 46 25.30 -6.38 2.13
C GLU A 46 24.22 -5.64 1.32
N TYR A 47 23.32 -4.94 2.00
CA TYR A 47 22.22 -4.14 1.44
C TYR A 47 22.51 -2.64 1.45
N PHE A 48 23.76 -2.23 1.62
CA PHE A 48 24.15 -0.82 1.64
C PHE A 48 23.76 -0.08 0.36
N CYS A 49 23.08 1.06 0.53
CA CYS A 49 22.82 2.06 -0.49
C CYS A 49 23.88 3.17 -0.41
N ASP A 50 24.55 3.45 -1.52
CA ASP A 50 25.41 4.63 -1.63
C ASP A 50 24.60 5.94 -1.57
N SER A 51 25.28 7.09 -1.48
CA SER A 51 24.61 8.39 -1.34
C SER A 51 23.69 8.74 -2.52
N SER A 52 24.02 8.29 -3.73
CA SER A 52 23.20 8.51 -4.92
C SER A 52 21.96 7.62 -4.90
N GLN A 53 22.12 6.35 -4.51
CA GLN A 53 21.03 5.41 -4.34
C GLN A 53 20.06 5.84 -3.22
N ALA A 54 20.59 6.24 -2.06
CA ALA A 54 19.79 6.73 -0.94
C ALA A 54 18.96 7.97 -1.34
N ALA A 55 19.59 8.98 -1.96
CA ALA A 55 18.87 10.16 -2.46
C ALA A 55 17.81 9.82 -3.52
N THR A 56 18.02 8.75 -4.30
CA THR A 56 17.05 8.25 -5.28
C THR A 56 15.87 7.56 -4.60
N ILE A 57 16.10 6.82 -3.52
CA ILE A 57 15.04 6.21 -2.70
C ILE A 57 14.23 7.30 -1.98
N GLU A 58 14.87 8.33 -1.43
CA GLU A 58 14.21 9.46 -0.75
C GLU A 58 13.19 10.17 -1.66
N LYS A 59 13.51 10.35 -2.95
CA LYS A 59 12.55 10.91 -3.93
C LYS A 59 11.31 10.03 -4.09
N SER A 60 11.48 8.72 -4.05
CA SER A 60 10.39 7.77 -4.23
C SER A 60 9.50 7.69 -3.02
N ILE A 61 10.07 7.84 -1.82
CA ILE A 61 9.32 8.02 -0.58
C ILE A 61 8.43 9.26 -0.69
N LEU A 62 8.99 10.38 -1.14
CA LEU A 62 8.23 11.62 -1.35
C LEU A 62 7.07 11.42 -2.33
N TRP A 63 7.29 10.78 -3.47
CA TRP A 63 6.24 10.55 -4.47
C TRP A 63 5.22 9.51 -4.03
N MET A 64 5.64 8.42 -3.39
CA MET A 64 4.75 7.45 -2.76
C MET A 64 3.80 8.14 -1.77
N ASN A 65 4.33 8.97 -0.88
CA ASN A 65 3.53 9.74 0.07
C ASN A 65 2.50 10.63 -0.63
N ARG A 66 2.89 11.28 -1.74
CA ARG A 66 1.97 12.10 -2.55
C ARG A 66 0.86 11.28 -3.21
N TYR A 67 1.15 10.07 -3.69
CA TYR A 67 0.13 9.16 -4.23
C TYR A 67 -0.82 8.67 -3.12
N ALA A 68 -0.27 8.22 -1.99
CA ALA A 68 -1.05 7.80 -0.83
C ALA A 68 -1.96 8.92 -0.32
N ALA A 69 -1.45 10.14 -0.20
CA ALA A 69 -2.24 11.31 0.19
C ALA A 69 -3.38 11.62 -0.80
N SER A 70 -3.13 11.51 -2.11
CA SER A 70 -4.17 11.71 -3.13
C SER A 70 -5.30 10.67 -2.99
N ALA A 71 -4.96 9.39 -2.81
CA ALA A 71 -5.93 8.32 -2.61
C ALA A 71 -6.68 8.46 -1.28
N TYR A 72 -5.96 8.75 -0.19
CA TYR A 72 -6.53 8.98 1.13
C TYR A 72 -7.56 10.11 1.11
N ASN A 73 -7.21 11.26 0.53
CA ASN A 73 -8.09 12.42 0.46
C ASN A 73 -9.30 12.15 -0.43
N PHE A 74 -9.11 11.48 -1.57
CA PHE A 74 -10.21 11.13 -2.46
C PHE A 74 -11.23 10.20 -1.77
N LEU A 75 -10.76 9.19 -1.03
CA LEU A 75 -11.63 8.28 -0.27
C LEU A 75 -12.24 8.90 0.98
N TYR A 76 -11.82 10.11 1.36
CA TYR A 76 -12.42 10.87 2.45
C TYR A 76 -13.69 11.59 2.00
N GLU A 77 -13.85 11.82 0.70
CA GLU A 77 -15.03 12.48 0.14
C GLU A 77 -16.27 11.58 0.24
N ASP A 78 -17.43 12.22 0.43
CA ASP A 78 -18.73 11.55 0.46
C ASP A 78 -18.99 10.83 -0.87
N ASP A 79 -19.61 9.65 -0.80
CA ASP A 79 -19.93 8.81 -1.96
C ASP A 79 -18.69 8.43 -2.82
N SER A 80 -17.48 8.50 -2.26
CA SER A 80 -16.25 8.10 -2.98
C SER A 80 -16.29 6.64 -3.43
N GLU A 81 -17.01 5.77 -2.72
CA GLU A 81 -17.21 4.37 -3.09
C GLU A 81 -18.08 4.17 -4.34
N LYS A 82 -18.85 5.18 -4.73
CA LYS A 82 -19.75 5.15 -5.91
C LYS A 82 -19.10 5.79 -7.15
N THR A 83 -17.83 6.16 -7.05
CA THR A 83 -17.10 6.83 -8.13
C THR A 83 -16.55 5.83 -9.16
N ALA A 84 -16.31 6.33 -10.36
CA ALA A 84 -15.71 5.57 -11.44
C ALA A 84 -14.34 4.98 -11.07
N ALA A 85 -13.49 5.73 -10.35
CA ALA A 85 -12.20 5.21 -9.91
C ALA A 85 -12.34 4.10 -8.88
N PHE A 86 -13.22 4.25 -7.89
CA PHE A 86 -13.41 3.21 -6.88
C PHE A 86 -13.90 1.91 -7.50
N ILE A 87 -15.00 1.98 -8.25
CA ILE A 87 -15.61 0.80 -8.87
C ILE A 87 -14.68 0.18 -9.91
N GLY A 88 -13.97 0.99 -10.69
CA GLY A 88 -13.01 0.49 -11.69
C GLY A 88 -11.85 -0.27 -11.06
N TRP A 89 -11.24 0.28 -10.01
CA TRP A 89 -10.02 -0.30 -9.43
C TRP A 89 -10.24 -1.27 -8.28
N PHE A 90 -11.40 -1.24 -7.61
CA PHE A 90 -11.69 -2.13 -6.49
C PHE A 90 -12.95 -2.96 -6.68
N GLY A 91 -13.80 -2.66 -7.65
CA GLY A 91 -14.96 -3.47 -7.97
C GLY A 91 -16.21 -3.09 -7.18
N VAL A 92 -17.36 -3.48 -7.72
CA VAL A 92 -18.69 -3.11 -7.19
C VAL A 92 -18.95 -3.80 -5.85
N SER A 93 -18.55 -5.06 -5.69
CA SER A 93 -18.79 -5.82 -4.45
C SER A 93 -18.00 -5.28 -3.25
N ASN A 94 -17.05 -4.38 -3.50
CA ASN A 94 -16.15 -3.82 -2.50
C ASN A 94 -16.46 -2.38 -2.11
N MET A 95 -17.54 -1.78 -2.64
CA MET A 95 -17.93 -0.40 -2.32
C MET A 95 -18.02 -0.13 -0.81
N ASN A 96 -18.56 -1.07 -0.05
CA ASN A 96 -18.66 -0.95 1.41
C ASN A 96 -17.29 -0.95 2.14
N LYS A 97 -16.18 -1.15 1.43
CA LYS A 97 -14.82 -1.23 1.98
C LYS A 97 -14.02 0.05 1.80
N ALA A 98 -14.57 1.09 1.15
CA ALA A 98 -13.84 2.33 0.89
C ALA A 98 -13.24 2.98 2.15
N THR A 99 -13.99 3.00 3.25
CA THR A 99 -13.49 3.52 4.53
C THR A 99 -12.36 2.66 5.11
N TYR A 100 -12.43 1.34 4.98
CA TYR A 100 -11.38 0.42 5.43
C TYR A 100 -10.12 0.59 4.57
N ILE A 101 -10.26 0.60 3.23
CA ILE A 101 -9.15 0.87 2.31
C ILE A 101 -8.45 2.18 2.67
N ARG A 102 -9.22 3.24 2.94
CA ARG A 102 -8.64 4.53 3.36
C ARG A 102 -7.86 4.42 4.66
N ARG A 103 -8.47 3.85 5.72
CA ARG A 103 -7.92 3.87 7.10
C ARG A 103 -6.85 2.83 7.37
N GLU A 104 -6.88 1.71 6.66
CA GLU A 104 -6.03 0.55 6.94
C GLU A 104 -4.97 0.34 5.87
N ILE A 105 -5.09 1.00 4.70
CA ILE A 105 -4.09 0.97 3.63
C ILE A 105 -3.46 2.34 3.41
N TYR A 106 -4.24 3.33 2.94
CA TYR A 106 -3.64 4.60 2.51
C TYR A 106 -3.19 5.48 3.68
N ASP A 107 -3.95 5.51 4.77
CA ASP A 107 -3.61 6.21 6.01
C ASP A 107 -2.26 5.73 6.60
N PRO A 108 -2.01 4.43 6.86
CA PRO A 108 -0.69 4.00 7.34
C PRO A 108 0.45 4.35 6.40
N ILE A 109 0.24 4.18 5.09
CA ILE A 109 1.28 4.47 4.09
C ILE A 109 1.58 5.97 4.04
N TYR A 110 0.55 6.81 4.20
CA TYR A 110 0.71 8.26 4.30
C TYR A 110 1.45 8.68 5.58
N GLU A 111 1.10 8.07 6.72
CA GLU A 111 1.71 8.37 8.03
C GLU A 111 3.19 7.94 8.16
N LEU A 112 3.68 7.04 7.29
CA LEU A 112 5.13 6.76 7.19
C LEU A 112 5.97 8.02 6.87
N GLY A 113 5.34 9.05 6.31
CA GLY A 113 5.96 10.32 5.97
C GLY A 113 6.52 10.39 4.55
N SER A 114 7.01 11.57 4.18
CA SER A 114 7.51 11.90 2.85
C SER A 114 9.04 11.87 2.73
N GLU A 115 9.74 11.44 3.77
CA GLU A 115 11.21 11.39 3.82
C GLU A 115 11.70 10.19 4.64
N ALA A 116 12.93 9.75 4.39
CA ALA A 116 13.59 8.79 5.27
C ALA A 116 14.01 9.49 6.56
N LYS A 117 13.62 8.92 7.70
CA LYS A 117 13.94 9.49 9.01
C LYS A 117 15.36 9.14 9.46
N TYR A 118 15.85 7.97 9.06
CA TYR A 118 17.10 7.40 9.56
C TYR A 118 17.92 6.70 8.48
N TYR A 119 19.24 6.71 8.69
CA TYR A 119 20.14 5.73 8.07
C TYR A 119 20.45 4.62 9.07
N VAL A 120 20.09 3.38 8.71
CA VAL A 120 20.14 2.20 9.58
C VAL A 120 21.29 1.27 9.23
N ALA A 121 21.59 0.34 10.13
CA ALA A 121 22.77 -0.51 10.05
C ALA A 121 22.64 -1.66 9.04
N ASP A 122 21.46 -2.29 8.94
CA ASP A 122 21.23 -3.42 8.05
C ASP A 122 19.75 -3.52 7.62
N LEU A 123 19.46 -4.42 6.69
CA LEU A 123 18.11 -4.72 6.23
C LEU A 123 17.43 -5.71 7.19
N GLU A 124 16.82 -5.17 8.24
CA GLU A 124 16.14 -5.96 9.28
C GLU A 124 14.80 -5.35 9.69
N ASP A 125 13.98 -6.16 10.36
CA ASP A 125 12.70 -5.73 10.91
C ASP A 125 12.93 -4.90 12.18
N LEU A 126 12.71 -3.59 12.10
CA LEU A 126 12.85 -2.66 13.24
C LEU A 126 11.47 -2.22 13.71
N ASP A 127 11.20 -2.26 15.02
CA ASP A 127 9.87 -2.03 15.61
C ASP A 127 8.99 -1.01 14.86
N ASP A 128 9.37 0.26 14.83
CA ASP A 128 8.60 1.37 14.24
C ASP A 128 9.05 1.78 12.82
N THR A 129 10.06 1.11 12.25
CA THR A 129 10.76 1.59 11.05
C THR A 129 10.69 0.55 9.92
N LEU A 130 10.08 0.94 8.80
CA LEU A 130 10.17 0.22 7.53
C LEU A 130 11.56 0.44 6.93
N VAL A 131 12.34 -0.63 6.78
CA VAL A 131 13.72 -0.53 6.27
C VAL A 131 13.77 -0.82 4.77
N ILE A 132 14.40 0.09 4.03
CA ILE A 132 14.71 -0.05 2.61
C ILE A 132 16.22 -0.21 2.41
N GLY A 133 16.63 -1.29 1.76
CA GLY A 133 18.03 -1.54 1.41
C GLY A 133 18.25 -1.67 -0.10
N CYS A 134 19.50 -1.66 -0.53
CA CYS A 134 19.89 -1.80 -1.93
C CYS A 134 20.37 -3.23 -2.22
N GLY A 135 19.59 -3.94 -3.03
CA GLY A 135 19.90 -5.30 -3.44
C GLY A 135 20.84 -5.37 -4.63
N ASN A 136 21.40 -6.54 -4.85
CA ASN A 136 22.13 -6.90 -6.05
C ASN A 136 21.73 -8.32 -6.51
N LEU A 137 22.20 -8.70 -7.70
CA LEU A 137 21.86 -9.99 -8.32
C LEU A 137 22.34 -11.22 -7.51
N ARG A 138 23.21 -11.03 -6.51
CA ARG A 138 23.72 -12.10 -5.64
C ARG A 138 22.90 -12.24 -4.37
N ASN A 139 22.60 -11.13 -3.68
CA ASN A 139 21.93 -11.15 -2.36
C ASN A 139 20.40 -11.10 -2.43
N THR A 140 19.82 -10.83 -3.61
CA THR A 140 18.37 -10.76 -3.82
C THR A 140 18.01 -11.43 -5.14
N GLU A 141 17.50 -12.66 -5.06
CA GLU A 141 17.19 -13.47 -6.25
C GLU A 141 16.12 -12.81 -7.13
N ASP A 142 15.08 -12.22 -6.54
CA ASP A 142 14.01 -11.55 -7.27
C ASP A 142 14.51 -10.37 -8.12
N CYS A 143 15.60 -9.71 -7.73
CA CYS A 143 16.23 -8.66 -8.53
C CYS A 143 16.85 -9.17 -9.85
N ARG A 144 16.91 -10.48 -10.07
CA ARG A 144 17.34 -11.06 -11.36
C ARG A 144 16.24 -11.02 -12.41
N LYS A 145 14.97 -10.90 -11.99
CA LYS A 145 13.86 -10.72 -12.91
C LYS A 145 14.01 -9.36 -13.59
N ARG A 146 13.87 -9.36 -14.92
CA ARG A 146 14.05 -8.15 -15.71
C ARG A 146 12.93 -7.16 -15.40
N GLY A 147 13.30 -5.92 -15.11
CA GLY A 147 12.33 -4.85 -14.86
C GLY A 147 11.90 -4.70 -13.39
N THR A 148 12.38 -5.55 -12.48
CA THR A 148 12.06 -5.46 -11.06
C THR A 148 12.71 -4.22 -10.45
N ALA A 149 11.89 -3.29 -9.97
CA ALA A 149 12.34 -2.05 -9.33
C ALA A 149 12.58 -2.25 -7.84
N PHE A 150 11.61 -2.83 -7.15
CA PHE A 150 11.67 -3.13 -5.73
C PHE A 150 11.19 -4.56 -5.47
N VAL A 151 11.46 -5.05 -4.26
CA VAL A 151 10.96 -6.32 -3.74
C VAL A 151 10.58 -6.15 -2.28
N ALA A 152 9.30 -6.26 -1.97
CA ALA A 152 8.80 -6.34 -0.61
C ALA A 152 9.02 -7.73 -0.01
N LYS A 153 9.66 -7.78 1.17
CA LYS A 153 9.73 -8.98 1.99
C LYS A 153 8.64 -8.92 3.06
N LYS A 154 7.43 -9.33 2.67
CA LYS A 154 6.19 -9.28 3.46
C LYS A 154 6.36 -9.68 4.93
N LEU A 155 7.04 -10.79 5.21
CA LEU A 155 7.17 -11.32 6.58
C LEU A 155 8.25 -10.66 7.43
N THR A 156 9.29 -10.09 6.80
CA THR A 156 10.37 -9.39 7.50
C THR A 156 10.17 -7.87 7.51
N ASN A 157 9.07 -7.37 6.93
CA ASN A 157 8.72 -5.96 6.88
C ASN A 157 9.84 -5.05 6.34
N THR A 158 10.53 -5.52 5.30
CA THR A 158 11.63 -4.79 4.65
C THR A 158 11.42 -4.73 3.13
N ILE A 159 11.97 -3.71 2.48
CA ILE A 159 11.95 -3.56 1.02
C ILE A 159 13.38 -3.53 0.48
N VAL A 160 13.59 -4.16 -0.67
CA VAL A 160 14.86 -4.11 -1.39
C VAL A 160 14.68 -3.34 -2.70
N ALA A 161 15.45 -2.29 -2.92
CA ALA A 161 15.60 -1.62 -4.20
C ALA A 161 16.58 -2.41 -5.10
N CYS A 162 16.13 -2.84 -6.27
CA CYS A 162 16.91 -3.66 -7.18
C CYS A 162 17.81 -2.84 -8.12
N PRO A 163 18.88 -3.39 -8.72
CA PRO A 163 19.78 -2.61 -9.58
C PRO A 163 19.10 -1.94 -10.78
N TYR A 164 18.06 -2.56 -11.37
CA TYR A 164 17.31 -1.99 -12.48
C TYR A 164 16.69 -0.62 -12.13
N TYR A 165 16.24 -0.46 -10.89
CA TYR A 165 15.66 0.78 -10.38
C TYR A 165 16.60 1.98 -10.50
N PHE A 166 17.90 1.76 -10.27
CA PHE A 166 18.93 2.81 -10.35
C PHE A 166 19.48 3.00 -11.76
N SER A 167 19.09 2.14 -12.71
CA SER A 167 19.57 2.21 -14.08
C SER A 167 19.19 3.54 -14.75
N ASN A 168 19.99 3.98 -15.73
CA ASN A 168 19.86 5.29 -16.37
C ASN A 168 19.96 6.48 -15.39
N ASN A 169 20.88 6.40 -14.41
CA ASN A 169 21.14 7.42 -13.39
C ASN A 169 19.89 7.81 -12.56
N GLY A 170 19.03 6.83 -12.24
CA GLY A 170 17.83 7.07 -11.43
C GLY A 170 16.76 7.91 -12.13
N ALA A 171 16.77 8.01 -13.47
CA ALA A 171 15.78 8.80 -14.22
C ALA A 171 14.33 8.39 -13.92
N VAL A 172 14.08 7.10 -13.70
CA VAL A 172 12.76 6.55 -13.33
C VAL A 172 12.28 7.06 -11.95
N ALA A 173 13.22 7.36 -11.05
CA ALA A 173 13.00 7.83 -9.69
C ALA A 173 13.30 9.33 -9.52
N SER A 174 13.15 10.08 -10.60
CA SER A 174 13.30 11.53 -10.61
C SER A 174 11.96 12.22 -10.76
N ASP A 175 11.87 13.49 -10.34
CA ASP A 175 10.67 14.30 -10.57
C ASP A 175 10.29 14.37 -12.06
N ALA A 176 11.28 14.35 -12.95
CA ALA A 176 11.05 14.31 -14.39
C ALA A 176 10.45 12.96 -14.85
N GLY A 177 10.92 11.85 -14.29
CA GLY A 177 10.36 10.51 -14.54
C GLY A 177 8.93 10.37 -14.03
N GLU A 178 8.65 10.89 -12.84
CA GLU A 178 7.31 10.95 -12.25
C GLU A 178 6.37 11.84 -13.09
N GLN A 179 6.83 13.03 -13.48
CA GLN A 179 6.05 13.91 -14.34
C GLN A 179 5.79 13.29 -15.72
N GLN A 180 6.76 12.55 -16.28
CA GLN A 180 6.57 11.80 -17.50
C GLN A 180 5.51 10.71 -17.30
N SER A 181 5.58 9.94 -16.21
CA SER A 181 4.58 8.92 -15.88
C SER A 181 3.18 9.48 -15.79
N VAL A 182 2.99 10.56 -15.02
CA VAL A 182 1.73 11.29 -14.91
C VAL A 182 1.23 11.77 -16.28
N THR A 183 2.11 12.37 -17.08
CA THR A 183 1.73 12.94 -18.38
C THR A 183 1.35 11.85 -19.37
N THR A 184 2.09 10.74 -19.39
CA THR A 184 1.82 9.60 -20.27
C THR A 184 0.55 8.89 -19.85
N TRP A 185 0.31 8.71 -18.55
CA TRP A 185 -0.95 8.18 -18.04
C TRP A 185 -2.14 9.03 -18.47
N ARG A 186 -2.07 10.36 -18.26
CA ARG A 186 -3.14 11.30 -18.62
C ARG A 186 -3.45 11.33 -20.12
N SER A 187 -2.40 11.33 -20.94
CA SER A 187 -2.55 11.55 -22.39
C SER A 187 -2.77 10.27 -23.19
N GLN A 188 -2.20 9.16 -22.75
CA GLN A 188 -2.13 7.91 -23.53
C GLN A 188 -2.70 6.68 -22.80
N ARG A 189 -3.01 6.82 -21.50
CA ARG A 189 -3.36 5.72 -20.57
C ARG A 189 -2.25 4.70 -20.40
N THR A 190 -1.04 5.00 -20.84
CA THR A 190 0.08 4.07 -20.76
C THR A 190 0.77 4.18 -19.42
N LEU A 191 0.82 3.08 -18.67
CA LEU A 191 1.60 3.04 -17.44
C LEU A 191 3.09 3.12 -17.78
N VAL A 192 3.73 4.20 -17.34
CA VAL A 192 5.19 4.28 -17.25
C VAL A 192 5.48 4.13 -15.76
N PRO A 193 5.94 2.95 -15.28
CA PRO A 193 6.16 2.75 -13.86
C PRO A 193 7.22 3.73 -13.37
N ALA A 194 6.79 4.73 -12.60
CA ALA A 194 7.69 5.61 -11.88
C ALA A 194 7.91 5.08 -10.47
N ALA A 195 8.92 5.61 -9.81
CA ALA A 195 9.44 5.02 -8.60
C ALA A 195 8.51 5.12 -7.38
N GLY A 196 7.85 6.24 -7.18
CA GLY A 196 6.85 6.41 -6.12
C GLY A 196 5.62 5.53 -6.34
N PHE A 197 5.24 5.29 -7.59
CA PHE A 197 4.21 4.31 -7.95
C PHE A 197 4.64 2.89 -7.56
N ALA A 198 5.85 2.48 -7.95
CA ALA A 198 6.38 1.16 -7.64
C ALA A 198 6.56 0.96 -6.13
N LEU A 199 7.04 1.97 -5.41
CA LEU A 199 7.18 1.90 -3.96
C LEU A 199 5.81 1.81 -3.27
N LEU A 200 4.81 2.57 -3.73
CA LEU A 200 3.44 2.46 -3.21
C LEU A 200 2.91 1.03 -3.37
N HIS A 201 3.11 0.42 -4.54
CA HIS A 201 2.78 -0.98 -4.78
C HIS A 201 3.44 -1.89 -3.72
N GLU A 202 4.76 -1.82 -3.55
CA GLU A 202 5.48 -2.68 -2.61
C GLU A 202 5.06 -2.50 -1.15
N VAL A 203 4.78 -1.27 -0.72
CA VAL A 203 4.39 -1.02 0.67
C VAL A 203 3.06 -1.70 1.00
N THR A 204 2.16 -1.91 0.02
CA THR A 204 0.93 -2.69 0.25
C THR A 204 1.19 -4.16 0.56
N HIS A 205 2.39 -4.69 0.27
CA HIS A 205 2.80 -6.04 0.67
C HIS A 205 3.38 -6.11 2.08
N ILE A 206 3.62 -4.99 2.76
CA ILE A 206 4.28 -4.98 4.07
C ILE A 206 3.24 -5.18 5.18
N THR A 207 3.25 -6.37 5.79
CA THR A 207 2.29 -6.75 6.84
C THR A 207 2.25 -5.73 7.98
N ALA A 208 3.39 -5.32 8.54
CA ALA A 208 3.41 -4.34 9.63
C ALA A 208 2.95 -2.90 9.26
N VAL A 209 2.62 -2.66 7.99
CA VAL A 209 2.01 -1.40 7.53
C VAL A 209 0.51 -1.56 7.32
N VAL A 210 0.04 -2.69 6.76
CA VAL A 210 -1.33 -2.85 6.26
C VAL A 210 -2.10 -4.07 6.78
N ASP A 211 -1.60 -4.80 7.79
CA ASP A 211 -2.23 -6.02 8.29
C ASP A 211 -3.56 -5.83 9.01
N ASP A 212 -3.85 -4.62 9.49
CA ASP A 212 -5.15 -4.26 10.09
C ASP A 212 -6.32 -4.36 9.08
N PHE A 213 -6.07 -4.53 7.77
CA PHE A 213 -7.11 -4.68 6.76
C PHE A 213 -7.66 -6.12 6.67
N GLU A 214 -8.83 -6.33 7.26
CA GLU A 214 -9.43 -7.66 7.45
C GLU A 214 -9.79 -8.43 6.16
N TYR A 215 -9.80 -7.75 5.01
CA TYR A 215 -10.24 -8.33 3.72
C TYR A 215 -9.10 -8.96 2.90
N TRP A 216 -7.88 -9.02 3.46
CA TRP A 216 -6.80 -9.80 2.86
C TRP A 216 -7.14 -11.28 2.82
N THR A 217 -7.02 -11.87 1.64
CA THR A 217 -7.28 -13.31 1.42
C THR A 217 -6.29 -14.22 2.14
N ASP A 218 -5.08 -13.74 2.42
CA ASP A 218 -4.09 -14.45 3.24
C ASP A 218 -3.99 -13.93 4.68
N GLY A 219 -4.84 -12.95 5.04
CA GLY A 219 -4.88 -12.34 6.37
C GLY A 219 -3.66 -11.49 6.72
N LEU A 220 -2.83 -11.08 5.74
CA LEU A 220 -1.57 -10.40 6.02
C LEU A 220 -1.35 -9.11 5.22
N ALA A 221 -1.50 -9.14 3.89
CA ALA A 221 -1.22 -7.99 3.01
C ALA A 221 -1.71 -8.30 1.58
N SER A 222 -1.57 -7.34 0.66
CA SER A 222 -1.89 -7.55 -0.76
C SER A 222 -1.02 -8.63 -1.43
N GLN A 223 -1.41 -9.03 -2.64
CA GLN A 223 -0.75 -10.01 -3.53
C GLN A 223 -0.57 -9.44 -4.94
N ASP A 224 0.16 -10.16 -5.78
CA ASP A 224 0.40 -9.82 -7.19
C ASP A 224 -0.46 -10.69 -8.12
N HIS A 225 -1.69 -10.25 -8.36
CA HIS A 225 -2.61 -10.93 -9.29
C HIS A 225 -2.44 -10.47 -10.74
N ALA A 226 -2.13 -9.18 -10.94
CA ALA A 226 -1.87 -8.60 -12.25
C ALA A 226 -1.04 -7.31 -12.12
N TYR A 227 -0.28 -6.96 -13.16
CA TYR A 227 0.52 -5.72 -13.21
C TYR A 227 0.03 -4.75 -14.30
N GLU A 228 -0.41 -5.27 -15.44
CA GLU A 228 -0.89 -4.45 -16.55
C GLU A 228 -2.24 -3.83 -16.19
N PRO A 229 -2.46 -2.51 -16.40
CA PRO A 229 -3.71 -1.85 -16.01
C PRO A 229 -4.97 -2.49 -16.61
N SER A 230 -4.87 -2.95 -17.86
CA SER A 230 -5.95 -3.63 -18.59
C SER A 230 -6.33 -5.00 -18.02
N GLU A 231 -5.41 -5.62 -17.28
CA GLU A 231 -5.63 -6.90 -16.60
C GLU A 231 -6.11 -6.65 -15.16
N CYS A 232 -5.53 -5.66 -14.48
CA CYS A 232 -5.87 -5.28 -13.11
C CYS A 232 -7.35 -4.90 -12.95
N ILE A 233 -7.88 -4.10 -13.87
CA ILE A 233 -9.27 -3.63 -13.85
C ILE A 233 -10.30 -4.72 -14.21
N LYS A 234 -9.84 -5.83 -14.81
CA LYS A 234 -10.69 -6.98 -15.19
C LYS A 234 -10.59 -8.15 -14.22
N LEU A 235 -9.72 -8.04 -13.20
CA LEU A 235 -9.70 -9.01 -12.12
C LEU A 235 -11.09 -9.09 -11.48
N PRO A 236 -11.52 -10.27 -11.00
CA PRO A 236 -12.68 -10.37 -10.12
C PRO A 236 -12.48 -9.47 -8.89
N ASP A 237 -13.55 -8.87 -8.38
CA ASP A 237 -13.53 -7.88 -7.29
C ASP A 237 -12.70 -8.35 -6.07
N LEU A 238 -12.82 -9.62 -5.67
CA LEU A 238 -12.02 -10.17 -4.57
C LEU A 238 -10.50 -10.09 -4.85
N ARG A 239 -10.09 -10.30 -6.10
CA ARG A 239 -8.69 -10.14 -6.53
C ARG A 239 -8.32 -8.68 -6.72
N GLN A 240 -9.21 -7.80 -7.16
CA GLN A 240 -8.91 -6.38 -7.29
C GLN A 240 -8.50 -5.76 -5.95
N ILE A 241 -9.29 -5.99 -4.90
CA ILE A 241 -8.97 -5.49 -3.56
C ILE A 241 -7.79 -6.23 -2.91
N ASN A 242 -7.36 -7.37 -3.46
CA ASN A 242 -6.18 -8.09 -2.99
C ASN A 242 -4.95 -7.86 -3.88
N ASN A 243 -5.02 -7.00 -4.90
CA ASN A 243 -3.92 -6.77 -5.84
C ASN A 243 -3.17 -5.48 -5.52
N ALA A 244 -1.88 -5.57 -5.23
CA ALA A 244 -1.03 -4.40 -4.91
C ALA A 244 -1.09 -3.32 -6.00
N GLN A 245 -1.06 -3.76 -7.25
CA GLN A 245 -1.10 -2.85 -8.40
C GLN A 245 -2.39 -2.03 -8.47
N ASN A 246 -3.55 -2.58 -8.07
CA ASN A 246 -4.82 -1.84 -8.08
C ASN A 246 -4.77 -0.63 -7.13
N TYR A 247 -4.10 -0.74 -5.98
CA TYR A 247 -3.92 0.40 -5.06
C TYR A 247 -3.02 1.48 -5.65
N ALA A 248 -1.94 1.10 -6.33
CA ALA A 248 -1.06 2.06 -7.00
C ALA A 248 -1.74 2.74 -8.20
N LEU A 249 -2.52 1.98 -8.98
CA LEU A 249 -3.30 2.49 -10.12
C LEU A 249 -4.43 3.42 -9.68
N PHE A 250 -5.17 3.07 -8.63
CA PHE A 250 -6.18 3.94 -8.04
C PHE A 250 -5.56 5.28 -7.63
N ALA A 251 -4.45 5.26 -6.89
CA ALA A 251 -3.76 6.45 -6.42
C ALA A 251 -3.21 7.33 -7.56
N LEU A 252 -2.67 6.69 -8.62
CA LEU A 252 -2.25 7.39 -9.83
C LEU A 252 -3.45 8.06 -10.52
N ASP A 253 -4.56 7.34 -10.69
CA ASP A 253 -5.69 7.81 -11.49
C ASP A 253 -6.43 8.97 -10.82
N VAL A 254 -6.70 8.87 -9.52
CA VAL A 254 -7.35 9.95 -8.76
C VAL A 254 -6.48 11.22 -8.71
N ARG A 255 -5.15 11.06 -8.69
CA ARG A 255 -4.21 12.17 -8.69
C ARG A 255 -4.16 12.88 -10.05
N VAL A 256 -4.12 12.10 -11.13
CA VAL A 256 -3.84 12.62 -12.48
C VAL A 256 -5.12 13.03 -13.20
N ASN A 257 -6.25 12.44 -12.82
CA ASN A 257 -7.51 12.62 -13.51
C ASN A 257 -8.72 12.73 -12.56
N PRO A 258 -8.69 13.66 -11.58
CA PRO A 258 -9.74 13.75 -10.56
C PRO A 258 -11.14 13.97 -11.15
N GLU A 259 -11.25 14.69 -12.28
CA GLU A 259 -12.53 14.96 -12.94
C GLU A 259 -13.26 13.69 -13.38
N TYR A 260 -12.54 12.74 -13.99
CA TYR A 260 -13.12 11.50 -14.49
C TYR A 260 -13.12 10.39 -13.44
N ALA A 261 -12.09 10.36 -12.58
CA ALA A 261 -12.01 9.48 -11.44
C ALA A 261 -13.20 9.67 -10.49
N GLY A 262 -13.56 10.93 -10.22
CA GLY A 262 -14.67 11.32 -9.34
C GLY A 262 -16.06 11.30 -9.96
N LYS A 263 -16.22 10.83 -11.22
CA LYS A 263 -17.57 10.72 -11.80
C LYS A 263 -18.38 9.69 -11.03
N GLN A 264 -19.54 10.11 -10.55
CA GLN A 264 -20.51 9.23 -9.92
C GLN A 264 -21.04 8.23 -10.95
N VAL A 265 -21.10 6.97 -10.54
CA VAL A 265 -21.70 5.88 -11.30
C VAL A 265 -23.16 5.80 -10.90
N ASP A 266 -24.02 5.48 -11.86
CA ASP A 266 -25.42 5.21 -11.58
C ASP A 266 -25.53 3.90 -10.79
N MET A 267 -26.12 3.96 -9.60
CA MET A 267 -26.29 2.80 -8.74
C MET A 267 -27.53 1.97 -9.14
N ASP A 268 -28.36 2.51 -10.04
CA ASP A 268 -29.50 1.83 -10.62
C ASP A 268 -29.01 0.92 -11.75
N GLY A 269 -28.86 -0.37 -11.46
CA GLY A 269 -28.37 -1.37 -12.42
C GLY A 269 -27.83 -2.60 -11.72
N ASP A 270 -27.51 -3.63 -12.50
CA ASP A 270 -26.72 -4.73 -11.98
C ASP A 270 -25.23 -4.34 -11.84
N ASP A 271 -24.43 -5.25 -11.29
CA ASP A 271 -23.02 -4.95 -11.02
C ASP A 271 -22.19 -4.85 -12.31
N ASP A 272 -22.57 -5.56 -13.36
CA ASP A 272 -21.91 -5.49 -14.67
C ASP A 272 -22.14 -4.12 -15.31
N ASP A 273 -23.37 -3.60 -15.25
CA ASP A 273 -23.72 -2.27 -15.74
C ASP A 273 -22.91 -1.18 -15.02
N LYS A 274 -22.86 -1.23 -13.68
CA LYS A 274 -22.09 -0.26 -12.86
C LYS A 274 -20.61 -0.27 -13.22
N TRP A 275 -20.01 -1.46 -13.35
CA TRP A 275 -18.61 -1.58 -13.74
C TRP A 275 -18.36 -1.03 -15.14
N GLN A 276 -19.23 -1.32 -16.11
CA GLN A 276 -19.10 -0.79 -17.47
C GLN A 276 -19.18 0.74 -17.51
N PHE A 277 -20.08 1.35 -16.72
CA PHE A 277 -20.17 2.80 -16.59
C PHE A 277 -18.91 3.41 -15.98
N ALA A 278 -18.39 2.81 -14.89
CA ALA A 278 -17.15 3.24 -14.25
C ALA A 278 -15.99 3.24 -15.24
N VAL A 279 -15.76 2.10 -15.90
CA VAL A 279 -14.68 1.94 -16.88
C VAL A 279 -14.84 2.91 -18.05
N ARG A 280 -16.06 3.16 -18.52
CA ARG A 280 -16.32 4.14 -19.58
C ARG A 280 -15.90 5.55 -19.16
N TRP A 281 -16.17 5.96 -17.93
CA TRP A 281 -15.70 7.26 -17.43
C TRP A 281 -14.18 7.35 -17.37
N LEU A 282 -13.53 6.32 -16.84
CA LEU A 282 -12.06 6.27 -16.79
C LEU A 282 -11.43 6.32 -18.18
N ARG A 283 -12.03 5.65 -19.18
CA ARG A 283 -11.60 5.70 -20.59
C ARG A 283 -11.75 7.10 -21.20
N ASN A 284 -12.85 7.80 -20.92
CA ASN A 284 -13.09 9.14 -21.44
C ASN A 284 -12.10 10.18 -20.89
N GLY A 285 -11.51 9.88 -19.74
CA GLY A 285 -10.50 10.71 -19.12
C GLY A 285 -9.14 10.77 -19.83
N VAL A 286 -8.98 10.09 -20.98
CA VAL A 286 -7.70 9.95 -21.69
C VAL A 286 -7.85 10.23 -23.19
N GLY A 287 -6.85 10.89 -23.79
CA GLY A 287 -6.73 11.12 -25.23
C GLY A 287 -6.09 9.99 -26.07
N GLY A 288 -6.17 8.71 -25.67
CA GLY A 288 -5.43 7.62 -26.32
C GLY A 288 -6.06 6.23 -26.20
N ARG A 289 -5.73 5.32 -27.15
CA ARG A 289 -6.40 4.02 -27.37
C ARG A 289 -5.61 2.77 -26.93
N LYS A 290 -4.39 2.89 -26.38
CA LYS A 290 -3.46 1.74 -26.30
C LYS A 290 -3.64 0.87 -25.05
N GLU A 291 -3.81 1.46 -23.88
CA GLU A 291 -4.18 0.72 -22.67
C GLU A 291 -5.65 1.01 -22.41
N GLN A 292 -6.50 0.08 -22.81
CA GLN A 292 -7.88 0.07 -22.35
C GLN A 292 -7.84 -0.43 -20.91
N PRO A 293 -8.39 0.28 -19.92
CA PRO A 293 -8.97 -0.45 -18.81
C PRO A 293 -10.02 -1.43 -19.39
#